data_AF-X0XT75-F1
#
_entry.id   AF-X0XT75-F1
#
_cell.length_a   1.000
_cell.length_b   1.000
_cell.length_c   1.000
_cell.angle_alpha   90.00
_cell.angle_beta   90.00
_cell.angle_gamma   90.00
#
_symmetry.space_group_name_H-M   'P 1'
#
loop_
_entity.id
_entity.type
_entity.pdbx_description
1 polymer ?
#
loop_
_entity_poly.entity_id
_entity_poly.type
_entity_poly.pdbx_seq_one_letter_code
_entity_poly.pdbx_strand_id
1 'polypeptide(L)'
;DINGFANDEEINFAASDLDGDTNPDQVHVVDIGGGNSVEIDFEGDLLRVGGTIGIEIDGFVYLSSDFAFEKSDDPVTVTLSDVDSTEVLVEVMTIGATDVTAFAGVNGPADQDGAMGLSMSGIDIGLVLMKVSDPDNLHPEDTRSWMALKAEVDDISFIGIDDLTISLTDFAVLFNRASGDDNGAANYAVDFAASGAYSIDVGDGEAIEIDFADGILKVG
;
A
#
# COMPACT_ATOMS: atom_id res chain seq x y z
N ASP A 1 10.74 45.01 -28.93
CA ASP A 1 9.51 45.08 -28.12
C ASP A 1 8.50 44.13 -28.72
N ILE A 2 8.04 43.07 -28.04
CA ILE A 2 7.95 42.80 -26.60
C ILE A 2 8.15 41.30 -26.34
N ASN A 3 8.78 40.99 -25.20
CA ASN A 3 9.19 39.70 -24.66
C ASN A 3 8.03 38.72 -24.31
N GLY A 4 8.32 37.41 -24.44
CA GLY A 4 8.10 36.37 -23.42
C GLY A 4 6.67 35.99 -23.00
N PHE A 5 6.16 34.88 -23.53
CA PHE A 5 5.13 34.07 -22.88
C PHE A 5 5.79 32.80 -22.35
N ALA A 6 6.29 32.86 -21.12
CA ALA A 6 6.40 31.67 -20.29
C ALA A 6 5.10 31.60 -19.50
N ASN A 7 4.19 30.73 -19.92
CA ASN A 7 3.10 30.26 -19.08
C ASN A 7 3.35 28.76 -18.88
N ASP A 8 4.40 28.43 -18.13
CA ASP A 8 4.33 27.26 -17.24
C ASP A 8 3.52 27.75 -16.04
N GLU A 9 2.19 27.72 -16.17
CA GLU A 9 1.37 27.62 -14.96
C GLU A 9 1.36 26.13 -14.63
N GLU A 10 2.30 25.71 -13.77
CA GLU A 10 2.10 24.52 -12.96
C GLU A 10 0.70 24.62 -12.36
N ILE A 11 -0.15 23.63 -12.66
CA ILE A 11 -1.45 23.54 -12.01
C ILE A 11 -1.17 23.19 -10.56
N ASN A 12 -1.24 24.19 -9.68
CA ASN A 12 -1.12 23.99 -8.25
C ASN A 12 -2.45 23.46 -7.70
N PHE A 13 -2.58 22.13 -7.64
CA PHE A 13 -3.76 21.45 -7.13
C PHE A 13 -4.03 21.74 -5.65
N ALA A 14 -3.01 22.05 -4.84
CA ALA A 14 -3.14 22.41 -3.43
C ALA A 14 -3.71 23.82 -3.19
N ALA A 15 -3.84 24.64 -4.24
CA ALA A 15 -4.39 26.00 -4.17
C ALA A 15 -5.69 26.16 -4.98
N SER A 16 -6.22 25.07 -5.52
CA SER A 16 -7.37 25.06 -6.42
C SER A 16 -8.62 24.57 -5.70
N ASP A 17 -9.74 25.27 -5.90
CA ASP A 17 -11.08 24.83 -5.47
C ASP A 17 -11.58 23.77 -6.47
N LEU A 18 -11.42 22.50 -6.11
CA LEU A 18 -11.67 21.35 -6.99
C LEU A 18 -13.14 20.87 -6.99
N ASP A 19 -13.94 21.12 -5.94
CA ASP A 19 -15.38 20.82 -5.87
C ASP A 19 -16.29 22.02 -6.15
N GLY A 20 -15.75 23.23 -6.21
CA GLY A 20 -16.51 24.45 -6.45
C GLY A 20 -17.27 24.95 -5.22
N ASP A 21 -16.87 24.56 -4.01
CA ASP A 21 -17.49 25.00 -2.76
C ASP A 21 -17.02 26.38 -2.27
N THR A 22 -16.08 26.99 -3.00
CA THR A 22 -15.46 28.31 -2.77
C THR A 22 -14.47 28.39 -1.61
N ASN A 23 -14.16 27.27 -0.97
CA ASN A 23 -13.03 27.12 -0.07
C ASN A 23 -11.81 26.63 -0.89
N PRO A 24 -10.64 27.30 -0.80
CA PRO A 24 -9.42 26.76 -1.37
C PRO A 24 -8.94 25.61 -0.48
N ASP A 25 -9.16 24.38 -0.95
CA ASP A 25 -9.03 23.21 -0.09
C ASP A 25 -7.69 22.51 -0.26
N GLN A 26 -7.07 22.23 0.89
CA GLN A 26 -5.93 21.35 1.06
C GLN A 26 -6.37 19.87 1.01
N VAL A 27 -7.67 19.60 1.23
CA VAL A 27 -8.27 18.26 1.34
C VAL A 27 -9.61 18.26 0.57
N HIS A 28 -9.74 17.42 -0.46
CA HIS A 28 -10.95 17.32 -1.29
C HIS A 28 -11.70 16.02 -1.04
N VAL A 29 -13.02 16.07 -0.85
CA VAL A 29 -13.84 14.90 -0.53
C VAL A 29 -14.61 14.39 -1.76
N VAL A 30 -14.29 13.18 -2.21
CA VAL A 30 -14.97 12.49 -3.31
C VAL A 30 -15.98 11.49 -2.77
N ASP A 31 -17.26 11.67 -3.08
CA ASP A 31 -18.30 10.66 -2.84
C ASP A 31 -18.13 9.50 -3.84
N ILE A 32 -17.84 8.31 -3.34
CA ILE A 32 -17.69 7.08 -4.14
C ILE A 32 -18.96 6.20 -4.11
N GLY A 33 -20.03 6.68 -3.50
CA GLY A 33 -21.32 6.01 -3.38
C GLY A 33 -21.43 5.05 -2.20
N GLY A 34 -22.66 4.68 -1.85
CA GLY A 34 -22.94 3.75 -0.75
C GLY A 34 -22.78 4.33 0.66
N GLY A 35 -22.61 5.65 0.80
CA GLY A 35 -22.34 6.32 2.07
C GLY A 35 -20.84 6.45 2.39
N ASN A 36 -19.97 6.05 1.46
CA ASN A 36 -18.53 6.13 1.61
C ASN A 36 -18.00 7.37 0.88
N SER A 37 -17.05 8.05 1.51
CA SER A 37 -16.32 9.17 0.93
C SER A 37 -14.83 8.90 0.96
N VAL A 38 -14.12 9.57 0.06
CA VAL A 38 -12.68 9.49 -0.07
C VAL A 38 -12.10 10.89 0.05
N GLU A 39 -11.16 11.11 0.97
CA GLU A 39 -10.44 12.38 1.08
C GLU A 39 -9.18 12.34 0.20
N ILE A 40 -8.94 13.39 -0.57
CA ILE A 40 -7.78 13.56 -1.45
C ILE A 40 -6.99 14.76 -0.96
N ASP A 41 -5.75 14.54 -0.51
CA ASP A 41 -4.82 15.59 -0.11
C ASP A 41 -3.65 15.63 -1.09
N PHE A 42 -3.25 16.83 -1.49
CA PHE A 42 -2.13 17.11 -2.37
C PHE A 42 -1.04 17.84 -1.58
N GLU A 43 -0.35 17.13 -0.67
CA GLU A 43 0.78 17.68 0.08
C GLU A 43 2.09 17.49 -0.70
N GLY A 44 2.49 18.49 -1.50
CA GLY A 44 3.77 18.47 -2.23
C GLY A 44 3.74 17.58 -3.49
N ASP A 45 4.80 16.79 -3.72
CA ASP A 45 4.94 15.83 -4.83
C ASP A 45 4.22 14.49 -4.57
N LEU A 46 3.23 14.54 -3.67
CA LEU A 46 2.55 13.38 -3.11
C LEU A 46 1.04 13.49 -3.32
N LEU A 47 0.44 12.43 -3.85
CA LEU A 47 -1.02 12.28 -3.86
C LEU A 47 -1.43 11.33 -2.74
N ARG A 48 -2.14 11.83 -1.72
CA ARG A 48 -2.72 11.01 -0.65
C ARG A 48 -4.22 10.83 -0.84
N VAL A 49 -4.71 9.59 -0.74
CA VAL A 49 -6.16 9.28 -0.86
C VAL A 49 -6.60 8.38 0.31
N GLY A 50 -7.55 8.87 1.12
CA GLY A 50 -8.03 8.25 2.36
C GLY A 50 -9.48 7.76 2.30
N GLY A 51 -9.82 6.57 2.80
CA GLY A 51 -11.24 6.18 2.94
C GLY A 51 -11.48 4.76 3.46
N THR A 52 -12.73 4.44 3.83
CA THR A 52 -13.10 3.13 4.38
C THR A 52 -13.48 2.13 3.29
N ILE A 53 -12.81 0.96 3.23
CA ILE A 53 -13.11 -0.10 2.24
C ILE A 53 -13.48 -1.41 2.94
N GLY A 54 -14.62 -1.98 2.55
CA GLY A 54 -15.01 -3.36 2.85
C GLY A 54 -14.62 -4.29 1.71
N ILE A 55 -13.70 -5.25 1.93
CA ILE A 55 -13.28 -6.23 0.92
C ILE A 55 -13.78 -7.62 1.31
N GLU A 56 -14.53 -8.28 0.40
CA GLU A 56 -14.90 -9.68 0.50
C GLU A 56 -14.18 -10.49 -0.58
N ILE A 57 -13.37 -11.48 -0.19
CA ILE A 57 -12.70 -12.40 -1.13
C ILE A 57 -13.33 -13.79 -0.99
N ASP A 58 -13.98 -14.22 -2.07
CA ASP A 58 -14.56 -15.56 -2.25
C ASP A 58 -15.56 -15.99 -1.14
N GLY A 59 -16.08 -15.05 -0.34
CA GLY A 59 -17.01 -15.33 0.77
C GLY A 59 -16.36 -15.89 2.04
N PHE A 60 -15.03 -15.85 2.13
CA PHE A 60 -14.28 -16.39 3.28
C PHE A 60 -13.41 -15.36 3.98
N VAL A 61 -13.04 -14.27 3.30
CA VAL A 61 -12.15 -13.22 3.82
C VAL A 61 -12.89 -11.89 3.81
N TYR A 62 -12.98 -11.24 4.96
CA TYR A 62 -13.63 -9.93 5.16
C TYR A 62 -12.62 -8.95 5.75
N LEU A 63 -12.43 -7.77 5.15
CA LEU A 63 -11.57 -6.69 5.67
C LEU A 63 -12.38 -5.41 5.82
N SER A 64 -12.13 -4.65 6.89
CA SER A 64 -12.62 -3.28 7.09
C SER A 64 -11.50 -2.42 7.63
N SER A 65 -11.24 -1.28 6.98
CA SER A 65 -10.24 -0.31 7.43
C SER A 65 -10.41 1.03 6.74
N ASP A 66 -9.86 2.06 7.37
CA ASP A 66 -9.41 3.27 6.69
C ASP A 66 -8.06 3.00 6.03
N PHE A 67 -7.90 3.40 4.78
CA PHE A 67 -6.68 3.20 4.00
C PHE A 67 -6.11 4.55 3.61
N ALA A 68 -4.79 4.70 3.61
CA ALA A 68 -4.08 5.80 2.98
C ALA A 68 -3.36 5.27 1.74
N PHE A 69 -3.66 5.82 0.58
CA PHE A 69 -2.86 5.65 -0.63
C PHE A 69 -1.85 6.78 -0.71
N GLU A 70 -0.63 6.50 -1.12
CA GLU A 70 0.40 7.50 -1.36
C GLU A 70 1.13 7.18 -2.67
N LYS A 71 1.34 8.19 -3.52
CA LYS A 71 2.18 8.07 -4.73
C LYS A 71 3.27 9.13 -4.67
N SER A 72 4.52 8.70 -4.83
CA SER A 72 5.66 9.61 -4.95
C SER A 72 5.94 9.91 -6.43
N ASP A 73 6.10 11.18 -6.77
CA ASP A 73 6.51 11.60 -8.12
C ASP A 73 8.03 11.59 -8.33
N ASP A 74 8.82 11.44 -7.26
CA ASP A 74 10.27 11.32 -7.31
C ASP A 74 10.70 9.84 -7.35
N PRO A 75 11.39 9.38 -8.41
CA PRO A 75 11.90 8.02 -8.47
C PRO A 75 12.97 7.75 -7.41
N VAL A 76 12.94 6.58 -6.82
CA VAL A 76 13.92 6.12 -5.81
C VAL A 76 14.78 5.00 -6.40
N THR A 77 16.01 4.85 -5.89
CA THR A 77 16.87 3.72 -6.26
C THR A 77 16.66 2.58 -5.27
N VAL A 78 16.42 1.38 -5.79
CA VAL A 78 16.29 0.14 -5.00
C VAL A 78 17.33 -0.87 -5.43
N THR A 79 17.72 -1.74 -4.49
CA THR A 79 18.63 -2.86 -4.73
C THR A 79 17.82 -4.13 -4.97
N LEU A 80 18.15 -4.90 -6.02
CA LEU A 80 17.54 -6.20 -6.28
C LEU A 80 18.24 -7.32 -5.49
N SER A 81 17.52 -8.40 -5.22
CA SER A 81 18.02 -9.60 -4.53
C SER A 81 18.85 -10.54 -5.41
N ASP A 82 19.27 -10.08 -6.59
CA ASP A 82 20.15 -10.83 -7.47
C ASP A 82 21.58 -10.90 -6.92
N VAL A 83 22.39 -11.79 -7.49
CA VAL A 83 23.75 -12.05 -7.00
C VAL A 83 24.69 -10.84 -7.11
N ASP A 84 24.36 -9.90 -8.00
CA ASP A 84 25.14 -8.71 -8.29
C ASP A 84 24.64 -7.47 -7.53
N SER A 85 23.54 -7.59 -6.77
CA SER A 85 22.88 -6.49 -6.05
C SER A 85 22.60 -5.30 -6.98
N THR A 86 21.97 -5.59 -8.11
CA THR A 86 21.68 -4.61 -9.16
C THR A 86 20.83 -3.48 -8.60
N GLU A 87 21.25 -2.24 -8.84
CA GLU A 87 20.48 -1.04 -8.50
C GLU A 87 19.56 -0.65 -9.66
N VAL A 88 18.31 -0.30 -9.35
CA VAL A 88 17.30 0.10 -10.33
C VAL A 88 16.55 1.34 -9.83
N LEU A 89 16.32 2.30 -10.74
CA LEU A 89 15.49 3.47 -10.46
C LEU A 89 14.01 3.11 -10.67
N VAL A 90 13.16 3.41 -9.67
CA VAL A 90 11.75 3.01 -9.67
C VAL A 90 10.83 4.14 -9.24
N GLU A 91 9.65 4.21 -9.84
CA GLU A 91 8.51 4.98 -9.33
C GLU A 91 7.79 4.14 -8.27
N VAL A 92 7.30 4.80 -7.21
CA VAL A 92 6.73 4.11 -6.05
C VAL A 92 5.32 4.60 -5.75
N MET A 93 4.49 3.63 -5.39
CA MET A 93 3.13 3.83 -4.92
C MET A 93 2.91 2.93 -3.70
N THR A 94 2.45 3.51 -2.61
CA THR A 94 2.21 2.82 -1.35
C THR A 94 0.74 2.86 -0.97
N ILE A 95 0.33 1.86 -0.20
CA ILE A 95 -0.97 1.79 0.44
C ILE A 95 -0.72 1.35 1.89
N GLY A 96 -1.08 2.21 2.82
CA GLY A 96 -1.06 1.96 4.24
C GLY A 96 -2.47 1.79 4.80
N ALA A 97 -2.62 0.97 5.84
CA ALA A 97 -3.84 0.85 6.62
C ALA A 97 -3.49 0.44 8.04
N THR A 98 -4.17 1.00 9.03
CA THR A 98 -4.00 0.67 10.44
C THR A 98 -5.31 0.20 11.04
N ASP A 99 -5.21 -0.56 12.13
CA ASP A 99 -6.35 -1.03 12.93
C ASP A 99 -7.36 -1.85 12.10
N VAL A 100 -6.86 -2.55 11.06
CA VAL A 100 -7.67 -3.37 10.17
C VAL A 100 -8.20 -4.57 10.96
N THR A 101 -9.46 -4.92 10.74
CA THR A 101 -10.04 -6.18 11.21
C THR A 101 -10.19 -7.15 10.06
N ALA A 102 -9.87 -8.43 10.30
CA ALA A 102 -10.01 -9.47 9.30
C ALA A 102 -10.63 -10.76 9.86
N PHE A 103 -11.46 -11.42 9.07
CA PHE A 103 -11.96 -12.76 9.36
C PHE A 103 -11.63 -13.71 8.23
N ALA A 104 -11.11 -14.90 8.54
CA ALA A 104 -10.86 -15.99 7.61
C ALA A 104 -11.58 -17.26 8.07
N GLY A 105 -12.69 -17.62 7.41
CA GLY A 105 -13.49 -18.75 7.85
C GLY A 105 -14.78 -18.97 7.06
N VAL A 106 -15.63 -19.88 7.55
CA VAL A 106 -16.94 -20.19 6.97
C VAL A 106 -18.06 -19.52 7.77
N ASN A 107 -19.16 -19.20 7.09
CA ASN A 107 -20.30 -18.48 7.67
C ASN A 107 -19.90 -17.16 8.36
N GLY A 108 -18.85 -16.49 7.85
CA GLY A 108 -18.43 -15.18 8.33
C GLY A 108 -19.41 -14.06 7.95
N PRO A 109 -19.15 -12.82 8.38
CA PRO A 109 -17.99 -12.33 9.15
C PRO A 109 -17.96 -12.78 10.63
N ALA A 110 -16.92 -12.39 11.38
CA ALA A 110 -16.64 -12.86 12.74
C ALA A 110 -17.80 -12.72 13.74
N ASP A 111 -18.62 -11.68 13.58
CA ASP A 111 -19.78 -11.35 14.41
C ASP A 111 -21.08 -12.08 13.98
N GLN A 112 -21.03 -12.86 12.90
CA GLN A 112 -22.17 -13.62 12.40
C GLN A 112 -22.42 -14.89 13.24
N ASP A 113 -23.70 -15.19 13.51
CA ASP A 113 -24.08 -16.41 14.21
C ASP A 113 -23.69 -17.66 13.40
N GLY A 114 -22.98 -18.58 14.04
CA GLY A 114 -22.43 -19.78 13.39
C GLY A 114 -21.15 -19.56 12.57
N ALA A 115 -20.52 -18.39 12.65
CA ALA A 115 -19.18 -18.16 12.10
C ALA A 115 -18.17 -19.14 12.70
N MET A 116 -17.31 -19.69 11.84
CA MET A 116 -16.23 -20.58 12.26
C MET A 116 -14.96 -20.23 11.50
N GLY A 117 -13.91 -19.79 12.20
CA GLY A 117 -12.69 -19.32 11.55
C GLY A 117 -11.73 -18.56 12.46
N LEU A 118 -10.75 -17.92 11.84
CA LEU A 118 -9.80 -17.02 12.49
C LEU A 118 -10.32 -15.59 12.43
N SER A 119 -10.43 -14.94 13.59
CA SER A 119 -10.70 -13.52 13.72
C SER A 119 -9.40 -12.82 14.10
N MET A 120 -9.09 -11.75 13.38
CA MET A 120 -7.86 -10.99 13.50
C MET A 120 -8.21 -9.51 13.66
N SER A 121 -7.52 -8.80 14.54
CA SER A 121 -7.74 -7.38 14.83
C SER A 121 -6.43 -6.68 15.18
N GLY A 122 -6.41 -5.35 15.07
CA GLY A 122 -5.18 -4.56 15.21
C GLY A 122 -4.18 -4.96 14.13
N ILE A 123 -4.66 -5.02 12.87
CA ILE A 123 -3.79 -5.36 11.75
C ILE A 123 -3.33 -4.07 11.09
N ASP A 124 -2.02 -3.85 11.09
CA ASP A 124 -1.40 -2.80 10.30
C ASP A 124 -0.90 -3.41 8.98
N ILE A 125 -1.16 -2.74 7.86
CA ILE A 125 -0.82 -3.19 6.52
C ILE A 125 -0.04 -2.10 5.79
N GLY A 126 1.16 -2.43 5.32
CA GLY A 126 1.92 -1.64 4.37
C GLY A 126 2.09 -2.42 3.06
N LEU A 127 1.61 -1.86 1.95
CA LEU A 127 1.80 -2.37 0.60
C LEU A 127 2.59 -1.36 -0.21
N VAL A 128 3.67 -1.80 -0.85
CA VAL A 128 4.43 -1.01 -1.82
C VAL A 128 4.36 -1.65 -3.19
N LEU A 129 4.10 -0.82 -4.18
CA LEU A 129 4.06 -1.13 -5.60
C LEU A 129 5.11 -0.27 -6.27
N MET A 130 5.99 -0.91 -7.04
CA MET A 130 7.07 -0.23 -7.73
C MET A 130 7.06 -0.61 -9.20
N LYS A 131 7.49 0.32 -10.05
CA LYS A 131 7.72 0.06 -11.46
C LYS A 131 9.01 0.74 -11.88
N VAL A 132 9.74 0.14 -12.83
CA VAL A 132 10.92 0.79 -13.39
C VAL A 132 10.58 2.21 -13.87
N SER A 133 11.44 3.15 -13.50
CA SER A 133 11.35 4.53 -13.97
C SER A 133 12.25 4.69 -15.19
N ASP A 134 11.66 5.15 -16.31
CA ASP A 134 12.37 5.45 -17.55
C ASP A 134 11.95 6.86 -18.04
N PRO A 135 12.35 7.93 -17.32
CA PRO A 135 11.86 9.29 -17.58
C PRO A 135 12.30 9.80 -18.96
N ASP A 136 13.43 9.33 -19.47
CA ASP A 136 13.95 9.67 -20.80
C ASP A 136 13.38 8.76 -21.91
N ASN A 137 12.57 7.76 -21.56
CA ASN A 137 11.97 6.77 -22.46
C ASN A 137 13.03 6.10 -23.37
N LEU A 138 14.17 5.73 -22.79
CA LEU A 138 15.30 5.11 -23.49
C LEU A 138 15.26 3.58 -23.46
N HIS A 139 14.49 2.99 -22.55
CA HIS A 139 14.37 1.54 -22.32
C HIS A 139 12.89 1.11 -22.27
N PRO A 140 12.08 1.42 -23.31
CA PRO A 140 10.63 1.16 -23.30
C PRO A 140 10.26 -0.33 -23.24
N GLU A 141 11.22 -1.22 -23.50
CA GLU A 141 11.09 -2.67 -23.35
C GLU A 141 11.23 -3.18 -21.91
N ASP A 142 11.72 -2.36 -20.98
CA ASP A 142 11.80 -2.73 -19.57
C ASP A 142 10.40 -2.69 -18.95
N THR A 143 9.91 -3.87 -18.56
CA THR A 143 8.56 -4.06 -18.01
C THR A 143 8.59 -4.41 -16.52
N ARG A 144 9.76 -4.30 -15.88
CA ARG A 144 9.94 -4.73 -14.50
C ARG A 144 9.06 -3.93 -13.54
N SER A 145 8.42 -4.68 -12.65
CA SER A 145 7.61 -4.15 -11.55
C SER A 145 7.72 -5.05 -10.33
N TRP A 146 7.44 -4.46 -9.17
CA TRP A 146 7.57 -5.12 -7.88
C TRP A 146 6.37 -4.82 -6.99
N MET A 147 6.05 -5.79 -6.14
CA MET A 147 5.03 -5.68 -5.12
C MET A 147 5.57 -6.29 -3.84
N ALA A 148 5.56 -5.52 -2.74
CA ALA A 148 5.81 -6.05 -1.41
C ALA A 148 4.71 -5.63 -0.44
N LEU A 149 4.35 -6.56 0.45
CA LEU A 149 3.34 -6.37 1.47
C LEU A 149 3.88 -6.86 2.79
N LYS A 150 3.63 -6.07 3.82
CA LYS A 150 3.80 -6.44 5.22
C LYS A 150 2.50 -6.20 5.94
N ALA A 151 1.98 -7.21 6.61
CA ALA A 151 0.86 -7.09 7.52
C ALA A 151 1.30 -7.60 8.90
N GLU A 152 1.26 -6.74 9.92
CA GLU A 152 1.50 -7.09 11.32
C GLU A 152 0.15 -7.23 12.00
N VAL A 153 -0.02 -8.26 12.84
CA VAL A 153 -1.31 -8.59 13.47
C VAL A 153 -1.12 -8.67 14.97
N ASP A 154 -1.85 -7.83 15.70
CA ASP A 154 -1.83 -7.79 17.16
C ASP A 154 -2.53 -8.99 17.79
N ASP A 155 -3.76 -9.26 17.37
CA ASP A 155 -4.62 -10.27 17.99
C ASP A 155 -5.15 -11.25 16.96
N ILE A 156 -5.00 -12.56 17.26
CA ILE A 156 -5.58 -13.66 16.48
C ILE A 156 -6.35 -14.58 17.43
N SER A 157 -7.62 -14.83 17.12
CA SER A 157 -8.49 -15.73 17.88
C SER A 157 -9.23 -16.69 16.96
N PHE A 158 -9.66 -17.83 17.50
CA PHE A 158 -10.51 -18.78 16.78
C PHE A 158 -11.96 -18.65 17.24
N ILE A 159 -12.89 -18.54 16.31
CA ILE A 159 -14.34 -18.51 16.56
C ILE A 159 -14.95 -19.86 16.19
N GLY A 160 -15.86 -20.36 17.03
CA GLY A 160 -16.66 -21.57 16.74
C GLY A 160 -16.17 -22.86 17.42
N ILE A 161 -15.12 -22.81 18.24
CA ILE A 161 -14.69 -23.92 19.11
C ILE A 161 -14.35 -23.36 20.49
N ASP A 162 -15.17 -23.65 21.50
CA ASP A 162 -15.04 -23.09 22.86
C ASP A 162 -13.74 -23.49 23.59
N ASP A 163 -13.13 -24.62 23.21
CA ASP A 163 -11.94 -25.18 23.87
C ASP A 163 -10.62 -24.96 23.10
N LEU A 164 -10.64 -24.18 22.01
CA LEU A 164 -9.44 -23.88 21.22
C LEU A 164 -8.98 -22.44 21.47
N THR A 165 -7.94 -22.28 22.28
CA THR A 165 -7.23 -21.01 22.42
C THR A 165 -6.00 -21.01 21.51
N ILE A 166 -5.97 -20.11 20.54
CA ILE A 166 -4.78 -19.77 19.77
C ILE A 166 -4.25 -18.46 20.36
N SER A 167 -2.98 -18.44 20.73
CA SER A 167 -2.27 -17.21 21.11
C SER A 167 -0.99 -17.15 20.28
N LEU A 168 -0.93 -16.20 19.38
CA LEU A 168 0.27 -15.86 18.62
C LEU A 168 0.72 -14.49 19.12
N THR A 169 2.00 -14.39 19.41
CA THR A 169 2.67 -13.11 19.58
C THR A 169 3.38 -12.79 18.27
N ASP A 170 3.44 -11.52 17.87
CA ASP A 170 4.25 -11.08 16.73
C ASP A 170 3.99 -11.85 15.42
N PHE A 171 2.74 -11.89 14.96
CA PHE A 171 2.41 -12.51 13.68
C PHE A 171 2.55 -11.50 12.54
N ALA A 172 3.34 -11.85 11.53
CA ALA A 172 3.49 -11.01 10.35
C ALA A 172 3.42 -11.80 9.04
N VAL A 173 2.62 -11.29 8.10
CA VAL A 173 2.59 -11.79 6.72
C VAL A 173 3.50 -10.90 5.89
N LEU A 174 4.59 -11.49 5.36
CA LEU A 174 5.49 -10.80 4.45
C LEU A 174 5.37 -11.39 3.05
N PHE A 175 5.22 -10.53 2.08
CA PHE A 175 5.15 -10.88 0.67
C PHE A 175 6.07 -9.96 -0.11
N ASN A 176 6.84 -10.50 -1.04
CA ASN A 176 7.68 -9.73 -1.95
C ASN A 176 7.78 -10.47 -3.28
N ARG A 177 7.44 -9.79 -4.36
CA ARG A 177 7.34 -10.39 -5.69
C ARG A 177 7.78 -9.42 -6.77
N ALA A 178 8.63 -9.93 -7.65
CA ALA A 178 8.95 -9.32 -8.93
C ALA A 178 8.03 -9.82 -10.04
N SER A 179 7.79 -8.97 -11.03
CA SER A 179 7.10 -9.28 -12.29
C SER A 179 7.75 -8.54 -13.46
N GLY A 180 7.44 -8.97 -14.69
CA GLY A 180 8.07 -8.43 -15.89
C GLY A 180 9.51 -8.90 -16.10
N ASP A 181 10.14 -8.33 -17.11
CA ASP A 181 11.52 -8.59 -17.51
C ASP A 181 12.15 -7.34 -18.12
N ASP A 182 13.48 -7.32 -18.14
CA ASP A 182 14.28 -6.33 -18.86
C ASP A 182 14.78 -6.96 -20.15
N ASN A 183 14.08 -6.71 -21.25
CA ASN A 183 14.43 -7.23 -22.58
C ASN A 183 14.68 -8.76 -22.60
N GLY A 184 13.85 -9.51 -21.88
CA GLY A 184 13.94 -10.96 -21.71
C GLY A 184 14.88 -11.44 -20.58
N ALA A 185 15.60 -10.54 -19.89
CA ALA A 185 16.35 -10.86 -18.68
C ALA A 185 15.39 -10.96 -17.48
N ALA A 186 15.53 -12.04 -16.71
CA ALA A 186 14.66 -12.31 -15.57
C ALA A 186 14.74 -11.20 -14.51
N ASN A 187 13.59 -10.85 -13.94
CA ASN A 187 13.51 -9.92 -12.82
C ASN A 187 13.70 -10.64 -11.47
N TYR A 188 14.21 -9.91 -10.49
CA TYR A 188 14.45 -10.35 -9.11
C TYR A 188 13.69 -9.44 -8.15
N ALA A 189 13.35 -9.96 -6.96
CA ALA A 189 12.66 -9.18 -5.95
C ALA A 189 13.52 -8.00 -5.44
N VAL A 190 12.89 -6.99 -4.86
CA VAL A 190 13.63 -5.89 -4.20
C VAL A 190 14.17 -6.40 -2.87
N ASP A 191 15.45 -6.20 -2.61
CA ASP A 191 16.02 -6.39 -1.28
C ASP A 191 15.84 -5.11 -0.45
N PHE A 192 14.73 -5.05 0.30
CA PHE A 192 14.44 -3.89 1.13
C PHE A 192 15.43 -3.72 2.28
N ALA A 193 16.01 -4.80 2.79
CA ALA A 193 17.04 -4.72 3.83
C ALA A 193 18.31 -4.04 3.28
N ALA A 194 18.72 -4.40 2.06
CA ALA A 194 19.83 -3.77 1.37
C ALA A 194 19.53 -2.33 0.90
N SER A 195 18.26 -2.03 0.64
CA SER A 195 17.78 -0.70 0.20
C SER A 195 17.57 0.30 1.36
N GLY A 196 17.79 -0.11 2.62
CA GLY A 196 17.67 0.77 3.79
C GLY A 196 16.31 0.76 4.50
N ALA A 197 15.50 -0.29 4.27
CA ALA A 197 14.08 -0.38 4.60
C ALA A 197 13.22 0.66 3.86
N TYR A 198 11.93 0.37 3.71
CA TYR A 198 10.96 1.29 3.13
C TYR A 198 9.84 1.54 4.14
N SER A 199 9.71 2.79 4.57
CA SER A 199 8.70 3.25 5.53
C SER A 199 7.41 3.60 4.78
N ILE A 200 6.28 3.10 5.27
CA ILE A 200 4.95 3.36 4.73
C ILE A 200 4.10 3.95 5.84
N ASP A 201 3.60 5.17 5.66
CA ASP A 201 2.58 5.77 6.53
C ASP A 201 1.29 4.93 6.46
N VAL A 202 0.82 4.46 7.61
CA VAL A 202 -0.40 3.63 7.72
C VAL A 202 -1.59 4.39 8.32
N GLY A 203 -1.41 5.68 8.65
CA GLY A 203 -2.38 6.50 9.37
C GLY A 203 -1.95 6.83 10.80
N ASP A 204 -2.59 7.82 11.42
CA ASP A 204 -2.45 8.21 12.83
C ASP A 204 -1.02 8.48 13.35
N GLY A 205 -0.09 8.78 12.43
CA GLY A 205 1.31 9.02 12.75
C GLY A 205 2.13 7.73 12.94
N GLU A 206 1.57 6.60 12.54
CA GLU A 206 2.22 5.29 12.54
C GLU A 206 2.75 4.93 11.16
N ALA A 207 3.75 4.05 11.14
CA ALA A 207 4.36 3.59 9.91
C ALA A 207 4.77 2.12 10.00
N ILE A 208 4.61 1.40 8.90
CA ILE A 208 5.15 0.06 8.72
C ILE A 208 6.47 0.14 7.96
N GLU A 209 7.49 -0.54 8.49
CA GLU A 209 8.78 -0.74 7.82
C GLU A 209 8.79 -2.05 7.05
N ILE A 210 8.95 -1.97 5.72
CA ILE A 210 9.31 -3.11 4.88
C ILE A 210 10.84 -3.23 4.86
N ASP A 211 11.36 -4.25 5.54
CA ASP A 211 12.79 -4.39 5.86
C ASP A 211 13.37 -5.77 5.49
N PHE A 212 12.71 -6.50 4.59
CA PHE A 212 13.04 -7.88 4.26
C PHE A 212 13.42 -8.07 2.78
N ALA A 213 14.31 -9.02 2.53
CA ALA A 213 14.73 -9.37 1.16
C ALA A 213 13.72 -10.30 0.46
N ASP A 214 13.14 -11.26 1.19
CA ASP A 214 12.27 -12.30 0.65
C ASP A 214 10.90 -12.33 1.34
N GLY A 215 9.85 -12.65 0.59
CA GLY A 215 8.52 -12.90 1.15
C GLY A 215 8.52 -14.17 2.00
N ILE A 216 8.33 -14.01 3.31
CA ILE A 216 8.34 -15.10 4.29
C ILE A 216 7.15 -14.90 5.24
N LEU A 217 6.41 -15.96 5.53
CA LEU A 217 5.50 -15.96 6.68
C LEU A 217 6.33 -16.03 7.98
N LYS A 218 6.28 -15.00 8.82
CA LYS A 218 6.96 -14.98 10.12
C LYS A 218 5.95 -15.24 11.24
N VAL A 219 6.33 -16.14 12.15
CA VAL A 219 5.56 -16.48 13.35
C VAL A 219 6.56 -16.53 14.52
N GLY A 220 6.33 -15.71 15.55
CA GLY A 220 7.22 -15.51 16.71
C GLY A 220 6.71 -16.09 18.03
#